data_AF-A0AA51UIE8-F1
#
_entry.id   AF-A0AA51UIE8-F1
#
_cell.length_a   1.000
_cell.length_b   1.000
_cell.length_c   1.000
_cell.angle_alpha   90.00
_cell.angle_beta   90.00
_cell.angle_gamma   90.00
#
_symmetry.space_group_name_H-M   'P 1'
#
loop_
_entity.id
_entity.type
_entity.pdbx_description
1 polymer ?
#
loop_
_entity_poly.entity_id
_entity_poly.type
_entity_poly.pdbx_seq_one_letter_code
_entity_poly.pdbx_strand_id
1 'polypeptide(L)'
;MNRSELLNELKKEARYISNEDLSLARAAIMGAVEHVPEPYKTIYSSDYFTFLYENFLRLKGHKEIGIEEELDAEEYASLLGSIKDKSYPDDRKREALTRLSSLVLAYLVFIVKEPLHPVGMIFPGGMRITQKEPHYYCPVKGKQSETNISFCEFCICKDNSELE
;
A
#
# COMPACT_ATOMS: atom_id res chain seq x y z
N MET A 1 4.53 6.26 -20.23
CA MET A 1 3.31 6.55 -19.46
C MET A 1 3.67 7.62 -18.43
N ASN A 2 2.89 8.68 -18.30
CA ASN A 2 3.12 9.72 -17.29
C ASN A 2 2.20 9.53 -16.07
N ARG A 3 2.46 10.28 -14.99
CA ARG A 3 1.68 10.19 -13.74
C ARG A 3 0.19 10.49 -13.94
N SER A 4 -0.14 11.39 -14.85
CA SER A 4 -1.54 11.77 -15.15
C SER A 4 -2.30 10.65 -15.85
N GLU A 5 -1.66 9.96 -16.80
CA GLU A 5 -2.20 8.78 -17.48
C GLU A 5 -2.46 7.65 -16.48
N LEU A 6 -1.47 7.33 -15.64
CA LEU A 6 -1.62 6.30 -14.60
C LEU A 6 -2.75 6.64 -13.63
N LEU A 7 -2.82 7.88 -13.13
CA LEU A 7 -3.91 8.30 -12.23
C LEU A 7 -5.28 8.05 -12.89
N ASN A 8 -5.42 8.35 -14.17
CA ASN A 8 -6.67 8.14 -14.89
C ASN A 8 -6.99 6.66 -15.08
N GLU A 9 -6.00 5.81 -15.33
CA GLU A 9 -6.18 4.36 -15.35
C GLU A 9 -6.62 3.82 -13.98
N LEU A 10 -5.90 4.17 -12.91
CA LEU A 10 -6.24 3.76 -11.54
C LEU A 10 -7.65 4.20 -11.15
N LYS A 11 -8.06 5.41 -11.53
CA LYS A 11 -9.44 5.91 -11.30
C LYS A 11 -10.49 5.17 -12.10
N LYS A 12 -10.19 4.71 -13.31
CA LYS A 12 -11.10 3.86 -14.10
C LYS A 12 -11.26 2.50 -13.41
N GLU A 13 -10.16 1.86 -13.04
CA GLU A 13 -10.15 0.57 -12.34
C GLU A 13 -10.87 0.64 -10.98
N ALA A 14 -10.69 1.73 -10.23
CA ALA A 14 -11.36 1.95 -8.95
C ALA A 14 -12.89 1.98 -9.04
N ARG A 15 -13.49 2.19 -10.22
CA ARG A 15 -14.94 2.14 -10.43
C ARG A 15 -15.50 0.72 -10.38
N TYR A 16 -14.66 -0.28 -10.62
CA TYR A 16 -15.04 -1.69 -10.62
C TYR A 16 -14.83 -2.36 -9.26
N ILE A 17 -14.37 -1.63 -8.24
CA ILE A 17 -14.36 -2.11 -6.86
C ILE A 17 -15.70 -1.79 -6.20
N SER A 18 -16.46 -2.83 -5.89
CA SER A 18 -17.74 -2.76 -5.22
C SER A 18 -17.60 -2.68 -3.69
N ASN A 19 -18.68 -2.35 -2.99
CA ASN A 19 -18.72 -2.43 -1.53
C ASN A 19 -18.55 -3.87 -1.00
N GLU A 20 -18.97 -4.87 -1.79
CA GLU A 20 -18.74 -6.27 -1.48
C GLU A 20 -17.24 -6.58 -1.53
N ASP A 21 -16.53 -6.13 -2.57
CA ASP A 21 -15.07 -6.29 -2.68
C ASP A 21 -14.35 -5.67 -1.48
N LEU A 22 -14.75 -4.46 -1.06
CA LEU A 22 -14.18 -3.81 0.13
C LEU A 22 -14.43 -4.63 1.40
N SER A 23 -15.61 -5.21 1.54
CA SER A 23 -15.97 -6.05 2.70
C SER A 23 -15.16 -7.35 2.70
N LEU A 24 -14.97 -7.97 1.54
CA LEU A 24 -14.16 -9.17 1.35
C LEU A 24 -12.67 -8.90 1.62
N ALA A 25 -12.14 -7.77 1.14
CA ALA A 25 -10.78 -7.33 1.41
C ALA A 25 -10.53 -7.13 2.92
N ARG A 26 -11.49 -6.49 3.62
CA ARG A 26 -11.43 -6.36 5.09
C ARG A 26 -11.41 -7.72 5.78
N ALA A 27 -12.27 -8.65 5.34
CA ALA A 27 -12.32 -9.99 5.90
C ALA A 27 -11.01 -10.76 5.68
N ALA A 28 -10.36 -10.60 4.52
CA ALA A 28 -9.04 -11.18 4.25
C ALA A 28 -7.98 -10.69 5.24
N ILE A 29 -7.92 -9.37 5.45
CA ILE A 29 -6.98 -8.74 6.39
C ILE A 29 -7.24 -9.23 7.82
N MET A 30 -8.49 -9.23 8.27
CA MET A 30 -8.83 -9.69 9.63
C MET A 30 -8.46 -11.15 9.87
N GLY A 31 -8.67 -12.02 8.86
CA GLY A 31 -8.25 -13.42 8.93
C GLY A 31 -6.73 -13.60 8.96
N ALA A 32 -5.98 -12.77 8.23
CA ALA A 32 -4.52 -12.86 8.19
C ALA A 32 -3.84 -12.59 9.54
N VAL A 33 -4.51 -11.87 10.44
CA VAL A 33 -3.98 -11.50 11.77
C VAL A 33 -4.75 -12.14 12.94
N GLU A 34 -5.58 -13.16 12.68
CA GLU A 34 -6.47 -13.76 13.68
C GLU A 34 -5.72 -14.22 14.95
N HIS A 35 -4.50 -14.72 14.79
CA HIS A 35 -3.67 -15.24 15.89
C HIS A 35 -2.59 -14.28 16.39
N VAL A 36 -2.57 -13.05 15.87
CA VAL A 36 -1.64 -12.01 16.34
C VAL A 36 -2.13 -11.46 17.68
N PRO A 37 -1.25 -11.23 18.67
CA PRO A 37 -1.63 -10.62 19.94
C PRO A 37 -1.91 -9.11 19.81
N GLU A 38 -2.71 -8.56 20.73
CA GLU A 38 -2.86 -7.12 20.85
C GLU A 38 -1.55 -6.44 21.33
N PRO A 39 -1.30 -5.17 20.95
CA PRO A 39 -2.13 -4.30 20.12
C PRO A 39 -1.96 -4.53 18.60
N TYR A 40 -1.03 -5.40 18.21
CA TYR A 40 -0.63 -5.59 16.81
C TYR A 40 -1.77 -6.12 15.95
N LYS A 41 -2.66 -6.95 16.52
CA LYS A 41 -3.86 -7.41 15.83
C LYS A 41 -4.72 -6.25 15.34
N THR A 42 -5.05 -5.29 16.21
CA THR A 42 -5.84 -4.12 15.83
C THR A 42 -5.12 -3.26 14.79
N ILE A 43 -3.83 -3.00 14.99
CA ILE A 43 -3.00 -2.18 14.09
C ILE A 43 -2.91 -2.78 12.68
N TYR A 44 -2.62 -4.08 12.57
CA TYR A 44 -2.48 -4.77 11.29
C TYR A 44 -3.82 -5.19 10.66
N SER A 45 -4.95 -5.01 11.37
CA SER A 45 -6.29 -5.24 10.82
C SER A 45 -7.06 -3.96 10.57
N SER A 46 -7.72 -3.44 11.61
CA SER A 46 -8.66 -2.34 11.51
C SER A 46 -7.97 -1.07 11.04
N ASP A 47 -6.85 -0.71 11.66
CA ASP A 47 -6.16 0.56 11.35
C ASP A 47 -5.57 0.51 9.94
N TYR A 48 -4.95 -0.60 9.57
CA TYR A 48 -4.42 -0.78 8.22
C TYR A 48 -5.51 -0.81 7.14
N PHE A 49 -6.66 -1.46 7.39
CA PHE A 49 -7.77 -1.42 6.45
C PHE A 49 -8.34 -0.01 6.30
N THR A 50 -8.50 0.73 7.41
CA THR A 50 -8.92 2.14 7.37
C THR A 50 -7.96 2.96 6.50
N PHE A 51 -6.65 2.79 6.69
CA PHE A 51 -5.64 3.45 5.85
C PHE A 51 -5.78 3.11 4.36
N LEU A 52 -5.98 1.84 4.01
CA LEU A 52 -6.20 1.44 2.61
C LEU A 52 -7.49 2.05 2.05
N TYR A 53 -8.58 2.00 2.82
CA TYR A 53 -9.88 2.51 2.39
C TYR A 53 -9.88 4.04 2.21
N GLU A 54 -9.27 4.78 3.12
CA GLU A 54 -9.14 6.24 3.01
C GLU A 54 -8.31 6.63 1.78
N ASN A 55 -7.21 5.91 1.51
CA ASN A 55 -6.41 6.16 0.30
C ASN A 55 -7.13 5.75 -0.98
N PHE A 56 -7.95 4.70 -0.95
CA PHE A 56 -8.83 4.36 -2.06
C PHE A 56 -9.85 5.48 -2.36
N LEU A 57 -10.44 6.08 -1.32
CA LEU A 57 -11.32 7.24 -1.47
C LEU A 57 -10.56 8.47 -2.00
N ARG A 58 -9.35 8.73 -1.48
CA ARG A 58 -8.46 9.80 -1.98
C ARG A 58 -8.16 9.61 -3.46
N LEU A 59 -7.78 8.41 -3.89
CA LEU A 59 -7.56 8.08 -5.31
C LEU A 59 -8.78 8.44 -6.16
N LYS A 60 -9.99 8.02 -5.75
CA LYS A 60 -11.22 8.30 -6.50
C LYS A 60 -11.52 9.81 -6.60
N GLY A 61 -11.26 10.54 -5.52
CA GLY A 61 -11.47 11.99 -5.43
C GLY A 61 -10.31 12.84 -5.96
N HIS A 62 -9.18 12.24 -6.32
CA HIS A 62 -7.98 12.96 -6.70
C HIS A 62 -8.23 13.74 -8.00
N LYS A 63 -8.00 15.05 -7.96
CA LYS A 63 -8.08 15.91 -9.15
C LYS A 63 -6.87 15.63 -10.04
N GLU A 64 -7.07 15.72 -11.35
CA GLU A 64 -5.94 15.69 -12.27
C GLU A 64 -4.98 16.81 -11.89
N ILE A 65 -3.74 16.43 -11.63
CA ILE A 65 -2.64 17.37 -11.52
C ILE A 65 -1.96 17.31 -12.87
N GLY A 66 -1.62 18.45 -13.48
CA GLY A 66 -0.83 18.52 -14.70
C GLY A 66 0.63 18.10 -14.48
N ILE A 67 0.84 16.94 -13.85
CA ILE A 67 2.15 16.37 -13.61
C ILE A 67 2.49 15.57 -14.86
N GLU A 68 3.31 16.19 -15.72
CA GLU A 68 3.91 15.56 -16.90
C GLU A 68 5.15 14.72 -16.55
N GLU A 69 5.47 14.57 -15.27
CA GLU A 69 6.59 13.73 -14.84
C GLU A 69 6.38 12.30 -15.33
N GLU A 70 7.40 11.81 -16.06
CA GLU A 70 7.43 10.45 -16.56
C GLU A 70 7.52 9.46 -15.40
N LEU A 71 6.82 8.35 -15.56
CA LEU A 71 6.92 7.23 -14.64
C LEU A 71 8.10 6.35 -15.04
N ASP A 72 8.79 5.82 -14.05
CA ASP A 72 9.63 4.65 -14.24
C ASP A 72 8.72 3.46 -14.58
N ALA A 73 8.66 3.13 -15.87
CA ALA A 73 7.82 2.05 -16.37
C ALA A 73 8.29 0.67 -15.88
N GLU A 74 9.60 0.50 -15.64
CA GLU A 74 10.17 -0.75 -15.15
C GLU A 74 9.81 -0.95 -13.67
N GLU A 75 9.91 0.10 -12.85
CA GLU A 75 9.51 0.06 -11.45
C GLU A 75 8.00 -0.21 -11.29
N TYR A 76 7.16 0.44 -12.11
CA TYR A 76 5.72 0.20 -12.09
C TYR A 76 5.36 -1.23 -12.51
N ALA A 77 5.98 -1.73 -13.58
CA ALA A 77 5.78 -3.12 -14.02
C ALA A 77 6.25 -4.13 -12.95
N SER A 78 7.36 -3.83 -12.27
CA SER A 78 7.88 -4.65 -11.17
C SER A 78 6.90 -4.71 -10.00
N LEU A 79 6.30 -3.58 -9.60
CA LEU A 79 5.26 -3.56 -8.56
C LEU A 79 4.07 -4.45 -8.94
N LEU A 80 3.55 -4.30 -10.17
CA LEU A 80 2.43 -5.11 -10.64
C LEU A 80 2.77 -6.61 -10.70
N GLY A 81 3.98 -6.95 -11.13
CA GLY A 81 4.51 -8.31 -11.10
C GLY A 81 4.56 -8.88 -9.68
N SER A 82 5.16 -8.13 -8.74
CA SER A 82 5.28 -8.53 -7.33
C SER A 82 3.91 -8.72 -6.66
N ILE A 83 2.90 -7.91 -7.01
CA ILE A 83 1.52 -8.10 -6.54
C ILE A 83 0.90 -9.36 -7.13
N LYS A 84 1.06 -9.58 -8.44
CA LYS A 84 0.53 -10.77 -9.13
C LYS A 84 1.11 -12.06 -8.54
N ASP A 85 2.42 -12.10 -8.28
CA ASP A 85 3.11 -13.27 -7.74
C ASP A 85 2.66 -13.60 -6.30
N LYS A 86 2.24 -12.58 -5.54
CA LYS A 86 1.71 -12.71 -4.18
C LYS A 86 0.19 -12.87 -4.13
N SER A 87 -0.48 -12.87 -5.29
CA SER A 87 -1.94 -12.98 -5.39
C SER A 87 -2.40 -14.44 -5.32
N TYR A 88 -3.60 -14.65 -4.78
CA TYR A 88 -4.24 -15.97 -4.68
C TYR A 88 -5.63 -15.88 -5.31
N PRO A 89 -5.75 -16.02 -6.65
CA PRO A 89 -6.99 -15.77 -7.37
C PRO A 89 -8.12 -16.75 -7.02
N ASP A 90 -7.79 -17.95 -6.51
CA ASP A 90 -8.79 -18.96 -6.13
C ASP A 90 -9.49 -18.66 -4.79
N ASP A 91 -9.05 -17.63 -4.06
CA ASP A 91 -9.70 -17.15 -2.83
C ASP A 91 -10.29 -15.75 -3.08
N ARG A 92 -11.61 -15.68 -3.18
CA ARG A 92 -12.36 -14.43 -3.46
C ARG A 92 -12.03 -13.31 -2.47
N LYS A 93 -11.72 -13.61 -1.20
CA LYS A 93 -11.34 -12.59 -0.21
C LYS A 93 -9.95 -12.03 -0.53
N ARG A 94 -8.99 -12.91 -0.84
CA ARG A 94 -7.63 -12.52 -1.20
C ARG A 94 -7.56 -11.82 -2.55
N GLU A 95 -8.38 -12.23 -3.51
CA GLU A 95 -8.54 -11.55 -4.78
C GLU A 95 -9.04 -10.11 -4.58
N ALA A 96 -10.10 -9.91 -3.78
CA ALA A 96 -10.61 -8.59 -3.48
C ALA A 96 -9.57 -7.70 -2.77
N LEU A 97 -8.82 -8.27 -1.81
CA LEU A 97 -7.70 -7.58 -1.17
C LEU A 97 -6.59 -7.22 -2.16
N THR A 98 -6.25 -8.13 -3.07
CA THR A 98 -5.23 -7.90 -4.10
C THR A 98 -5.64 -6.74 -4.98
N ARG A 99 -6.88 -6.74 -5.50
CA ARG A 99 -7.40 -5.65 -6.35
C ARG A 99 -7.37 -4.30 -5.64
N LEU A 100 -7.82 -4.24 -4.38
CA LEU A 100 -7.77 -3.01 -3.58
C LEU A 100 -6.32 -2.54 -3.36
N SER A 101 -5.44 -3.46 -2.96
CA SER A 101 -4.04 -3.16 -2.66
C SER A 101 -3.30 -2.67 -3.91
N SER A 102 -3.51 -3.30 -5.07
CA SER A 102 -2.89 -2.86 -6.33
C SER A 102 -3.13 -1.40 -6.63
N LEU A 103 -4.39 -0.94 -6.48
CA LEU A 103 -4.75 0.45 -6.75
C LEU A 103 -4.13 1.40 -5.73
N VAL A 104 -4.23 1.05 -4.44
CA VAL A 104 -3.77 1.92 -3.35
C VAL A 104 -2.24 2.01 -3.33
N LEU A 105 -1.53 0.90 -3.48
CA LEU A 105 -0.06 0.88 -3.48
C LEU A 105 0.49 1.65 -4.67
N ALA A 106 -0.04 1.44 -5.88
CA ALA A 106 0.35 2.20 -7.06
C ALA A 106 0.09 3.71 -6.89
N TYR A 107 -1.06 4.07 -6.33
CA TYR A 107 -1.37 5.47 -6.02
C TYR A 107 -0.37 6.09 -5.03
N LEU A 108 -0.07 5.39 -3.93
CA LEU A 108 0.86 5.87 -2.90
C LEU A 108 2.28 6.07 -3.45
N VAL A 109 2.80 5.09 -4.18
CA VAL A 109 4.20 5.09 -4.68
C VAL A 109 4.39 6.02 -5.87
N PHE A 110 3.47 6.02 -6.83
CA PHE A 110 3.68 6.71 -8.10
C PHE A 110 2.93 8.04 -8.19
N ILE A 111 1.86 8.25 -7.43
CA ILE A 111 1.02 9.46 -7.54
C ILE A 111 1.17 10.41 -6.38
N VAL A 112 1.19 9.98 -5.12
CA VAL A 112 1.30 10.92 -3.97
C VAL A 112 2.64 10.87 -3.25
N LYS A 113 3.50 9.90 -3.56
CA LYS A 113 4.83 9.72 -2.93
C LYS A 113 4.72 9.63 -1.41
N GLU A 114 3.83 8.75 -0.94
CA GLU A 114 3.57 8.50 0.49
C GLU A 114 3.87 7.04 0.87
N PRO A 115 4.15 6.75 2.15
CA PRO A 115 4.43 5.39 2.62
C PRO A 115 3.30 4.39 2.36
N LEU A 116 3.66 3.10 2.21
CA LEU A 116 2.69 2.01 2.05
C LEU A 116 1.91 1.65 3.34
N HIS A 117 2.29 2.25 4.47
CA HIS A 117 1.66 2.06 5.78
C HIS A 117 1.54 3.42 6.47
N PRO A 118 0.56 3.62 7.36
CA PRO A 118 0.33 4.93 7.95
C PRO A 118 1.53 5.42 8.79
N VAL A 119 1.82 6.72 8.71
CA VAL A 119 2.77 7.35 9.63
C VAL A 119 2.29 7.17 11.07
N GLY A 120 3.21 6.82 11.97
CA GLY A 120 2.86 6.48 13.35
C GLY A 120 2.47 5.02 13.58
N MET A 121 2.31 4.21 12.53
CA MET A 121 2.05 2.77 12.68
C MET A 121 3.16 2.11 13.50
N ILE A 122 2.77 1.37 14.54
CA ILE A 122 3.68 0.70 15.46
C ILE A 122 3.97 -0.73 14.97
N PHE A 123 5.25 -1.07 14.93
CA PHE A 123 5.76 -2.41 14.64
C PHE A 123 6.19 -3.13 15.93
N PRO A 124 6.33 -4.47 15.91
CA PRO A 124 6.90 -5.23 17.01
C PRO A 124 8.19 -4.59 17.55
N GLY A 125 8.24 -4.41 18.88
CA GLY A 125 9.33 -3.69 19.55
C GLY A 125 9.06 -2.20 19.77
N GLY A 126 7.86 -1.70 19.45
CA GLY A 126 7.42 -0.33 19.77
C GLY A 126 7.95 0.75 18.84
N MET A 127 8.75 0.37 17.83
CA MET A 127 9.22 1.28 16.79
C MET A 127 8.06 1.66 15.87
N ARG A 128 8.11 2.86 15.29
CA ARG A 128 7.04 3.38 14.43
C ARG A 128 7.58 3.97 13.14
N ILE A 129 6.71 4.04 12.13
CA ILE A 129 6.98 4.87 10.95
C ILE A 129 7.01 6.33 11.40
N THR A 130 8.04 7.05 10.99
CA THR A 130 8.23 8.47 11.33
C THR A 130 8.37 9.31 10.08
N GLN A 131 7.99 10.58 10.17
CA GLN A 131 8.21 11.58 9.13
C GLN A 131 9.21 12.61 9.66
N LYS A 132 10.31 12.81 8.94
CA LYS A 132 11.21 13.95 9.10
C LYS A 132 11.35 14.58 7.72
N GLU A 133 10.67 15.70 7.50
CA GLU A 133 10.58 16.32 6.18
C GLU A 133 11.98 16.50 5.53
N PRO A 134 12.12 16.15 4.23
CA PRO A 134 11.07 15.71 3.30
C PRO A 134 10.82 14.18 3.28
N HIS A 135 11.40 13.41 4.20
CA HIS A 135 11.46 11.94 4.13
C HIS A 135 10.57 11.23 5.16
N TYR A 136 10.28 9.97 4.86
CA TYR A 136 9.65 9.02 5.77
C TYR A 136 10.62 7.90 6.09
N TYR A 137 10.53 7.36 7.31
CA TYR A 137 11.44 6.34 7.81
C TYR A 137 10.65 5.18 8.38
N CYS A 138 11.03 3.96 7.99
CA CYS A 138 10.38 2.73 8.42
C CYS A 138 11.38 1.82 9.14
N PRO A 139 11.05 1.32 10.35
CA PRO A 139 11.97 0.50 11.15
C PRO A 139 12.25 -0.89 10.57
N VAL A 140 11.49 -1.30 9.55
CA VAL A 140 11.61 -2.62 8.92
C VAL A 140 12.04 -2.54 7.45
N LYS A 141 12.33 -1.35 6.89
CA LYS A 141 12.66 -1.18 5.46
C LYS A 141 13.84 -2.05 5.06
N GLY A 142 15.00 -1.94 5.71
CA GLY A 142 16.18 -2.74 5.36
C GLY A 142 15.94 -4.24 5.53
N LYS A 143 15.30 -4.64 6.64
CA LYS A 143 15.07 -6.07 6.96
C LYS A 143 14.06 -6.76 6.05
N GLN A 144 13.06 -6.04 5.54
CA GLN A 144 11.95 -6.63 4.79
C GLN A 144 12.12 -6.51 3.27
N SER A 145 12.93 -5.55 2.79
CA SER A 145 13.13 -5.34 1.35
C SER A 145 13.81 -6.53 0.66
N GLU A 146 14.59 -7.33 1.39
CA GLU A 146 15.30 -8.50 0.83
C GLU A 146 14.51 -9.81 0.90
N THR A 147 13.34 -9.81 1.53
CA THR A 147 12.63 -11.06 1.87
C THR A 147 11.74 -11.60 0.74
N ASN A 148 11.59 -10.86 -0.37
CA ASN A 148 10.68 -11.15 -1.50
C ASN A 148 9.20 -11.39 -1.15
N ILE A 149 8.82 -11.38 0.13
CA ILE A 149 7.47 -11.59 0.64
C ILE A 149 6.75 -10.28 0.97
N SER A 150 7.46 -9.16 0.98
CA SER A 150 6.90 -7.84 1.30
C SER A 150 6.84 -6.95 0.05
N PHE A 151 6.04 -5.86 0.14
CA PHE A 151 6.09 -4.76 -0.83
C PHE A 151 7.06 -3.66 -0.40
N CYS A 152 7.91 -3.92 0.62
CA CYS A 152 8.77 -2.90 1.19
C CYS A 152 9.81 -2.38 0.21
N GLU A 153 10.21 -3.17 -0.79
CA GLU A 153 11.12 -2.74 -1.86
C GLU A 153 10.60 -1.48 -2.58
N PHE A 154 9.30 -1.40 -2.86
CA PHE A 154 8.64 -0.26 -3.53
C PHE A 154 8.26 0.90 -2.62
N CYS A 155 8.34 0.72 -1.30
CA CYS A 155 7.92 1.76 -0.35
C CYS A 155 8.92 2.93 -0.37
N ILE A 156 8.40 4.17 -0.41
CA ILE A 156 9.22 5.39 -0.43
C ILE A 156 9.95 5.69 0.89
N CYS A 157 9.69 4.92 1.96
CA CYS A 157 10.39 5.08 3.22
C CYS A 157 11.88 4.71 3.10
N LYS A 158 12.72 5.50 3.75
CA LYS A 158 14.10 5.17 4.10
C LYS A 158 14.16 4.22 5.30
N ASP A 159 15.31 3.61 5.50
CA ASP A 159 15.54 2.82 6.71
C ASP A 159 15.74 3.73 7.93
N ASN A 160 15.26 3.31 9.10
CA ASN A 160 15.44 4.10 10.33
C ASN A 160 16.91 4.30 10.71
N SER A 161 17.84 3.48 10.22
CA SER A 161 19.29 3.70 10.41
C SER A 161 19.82 4.94 9.70
N GLU A 162 19.10 5.45 8.71
CA GLU A 162 19.40 6.71 8.00
C GLU A 162 18.82 7.94 8.72
N LEU A 163 18.20 7.73 9.88
CA LEU A 163 17.63 8.79 10.70
C LEU A 163 18.75 9.45 11.52
N GLU A 164 19.42 10.44 10.93
CA GLU A 164 20.33 11.34 11.66
C GLU A 164 19.59 12.16 12.74
#